data_AF-A0A540WLB8-F1
#
_entry.id   AF-A0A540WLB8-F1
#
_cell.length_a   1.000
_cell.length_b   1.000
_cell.length_c   1.000
_cell.angle_alpha   90.00
_cell.angle_beta   90.00
_cell.angle_gamma   90.00
#
_symmetry.space_group_name_H-M   'P 1'
#
loop_
_entity.id
_entity.type
_entity.pdbx_description
1 polymer ?
#
loop_
_entity_poly.entity_id
_entity_poly.type
_entity_poly.pdbx_seq_one_letter_code
_entity_poly.pdbx_strand_id
1 'polypeptide(L)'
;MKGYLQSLPGVGPLFQRDIQPAEVWAFYQHMQTRLRTKTANKADSLEMRLAAEALQRMGILDRQRFLERYATTVGRTLYLPFEVGTPKSGWDLWAQVVVCVHEHQHVVQHDEEGPSYELAYLTSTSARARYEAEAYTCNLELHFWRHGTLPAVRPIAEGLKHYGCRPEDVEVAAHTLALTSVSVRHGAVVSEATNVALEWLNSHVPHLRAKQG
;
A
#
# COMPACT_ATOMS: atom_id res chain seq x y z
N MET A 1 -23.22 37.02 -37.03
CA MET A 1 -22.12 37.41 -36.14
C MET A 1 -21.78 36.22 -35.24
N LYS A 2 -20.74 35.47 -35.59
CA LYS A 2 -20.28 34.28 -34.85
C LYS A 2 -19.32 34.73 -33.74
N GLY A 3 -19.59 34.28 -32.52
CA GLY A 3 -18.87 34.68 -31.32
C GLY A 3 -17.38 34.35 -31.38
N TYR A 4 -16.58 35.41 -31.24
CA TYR A 4 -15.12 35.45 -31.28
C TYR A 4 -14.48 34.90 -29.98
N LEU A 5 -14.95 33.76 -29.48
CA LEU A 5 -14.43 33.11 -28.25
C LEU A 5 -14.11 31.62 -28.42
N GLN A 6 -14.14 31.08 -29.64
CA GLN A 6 -13.76 29.69 -29.93
C GLN A 6 -12.29 29.52 -30.37
N SER A 7 -11.41 30.49 -30.10
CA SER A 7 -9.98 30.40 -30.44
C SER A 7 -9.11 30.70 -29.24
N LEU A 8 -9.08 29.78 -28.28
CA LEU A 8 -7.96 29.64 -27.35
C LEU A 8 -7.36 28.25 -27.49
N PRO A 9 -6.25 28.09 -28.24
CA PRO A 9 -5.43 26.90 -28.16
C PRO A 9 -4.61 27.00 -26.87
N GLY A 10 -4.86 26.12 -25.89
CA GLY A 10 -3.91 25.95 -24.78
C GLY A 10 -4.42 25.73 -23.36
N VAL A 11 -5.72 25.50 -23.10
CA VAL A 11 -6.21 25.28 -21.71
C VAL A 11 -6.56 23.82 -21.40
N GLY A 12 -6.29 22.90 -22.34
CA GLY A 12 -6.60 21.47 -22.21
C GLY A 12 -5.65 20.60 -21.38
N PRO A 13 -4.33 20.86 -21.28
CA PRO A 13 -3.40 19.96 -20.57
C PRO A 13 -2.81 20.51 -19.26
N LEU A 14 -3.08 21.76 -18.87
CA LEU A 14 -2.37 22.44 -17.76
C LEU A 14 -2.91 22.12 -16.35
N PHE A 15 -3.97 21.33 -16.21
CA PHE A 15 -4.50 20.91 -14.91
C PHE A 15 -5.02 19.47 -14.91
N GLN A 16 -4.26 18.50 -15.43
CA GLN A 16 -4.45 17.12 -14.94
C GLN A 16 -3.94 17.11 -13.50
N ARG A 17 -4.85 17.41 -12.56
CA ARG A 17 -4.56 17.36 -11.14
C ARG A 17 -4.25 15.91 -10.78
N ASP A 18 -3.20 15.72 -9.99
CA ASP A 18 -2.93 14.46 -9.31
C ASP A 18 -4.14 14.07 -8.44
N ILE A 19 -4.12 12.89 -7.83
CA ILE A 19 -5.19 12.42 -6.95
C ILE A 19 -5.49 13.45 -5.84
N GLN A 20 -6.77 13.70 -5.59
CA GLN A 20 -7.27 14.69 -4.65
C GLN A 20 -7.66 14.06 -3.31
N PRO A 21 -7.68 14.83 -2.20
CA PRO A 21 -8.11 14.35 -0.88
C PRO A 21 -9.42 13.56 -0.88
N ALA A 22 -10.45 14.08 -1.56
CA ALA A 22 -11.76 13.45 -1.65
C ALA A 22 -11.74 12.12 -2.41
N GLU A 23 -10.86 12.00 -3.41
CA GLU A 23 -10.67 10.76 -4.18
C GLU A 23 -9.97 9.70 -3.32
N VAL A 24 -8.95 10.08 -2.54
CA VAL A 24 -8.31 9.16 -1.57
C VAL A 24 -9.31 8.67 -0.53
N TRP A 25 -10.15 9.56 0.01
CA TRP A 25 -11.17 9.18 0.97
C TRP A 25 -12.19 8.21 0.36
N ALA A 26 -12.71 8.51 -0.83
CA ALA A 26 -13.64 7.63 -1.55
C ALA A 26 -13.00 6.28 -1.91
N PHE A 27 -11.71 6.28 -2.29
CA PHE A 27 -10.94 5.06 -2.53
C PHE A 27 -10.86 4.18 -1.28
N TYR A 28 -10.50 4.76 -0.13
CA TYR A 28 -10.48 4.03 1.14
C TYR A 28 -11.84 3.45 1.51
N GLN A 29 -12.93 4.18 1.27
CA GLN A 29 -14.28 3.66 1.51
C GLN A 29 -14.63 2.49 0.59
N HIS A 30 -14.25 2.58 -0.68
CA HIS A 30 -14.44 1.48 -1.63
C HIS A 30 -13.71 0.22 -1.16
N MET A 31 -12.42 0.35 -0.83
CA MET A 31 -11.60 -0.76 -0.34
C MET A 31 -12.20 -1.36 0.94
N GLN A 32 -12.55 -0.51 1.93
CA GLN A 32 -13.17 -0.95 3.18
C GLN A 32 -14.51 -1.67 2.96
N THR A 33 -15.33 -1.19 2.02
CA THR A 33 -16.62 -1.82 1.72
C THR A 33 -16.43 -3.18 1.07
N ARG A 34 -15.54 -3.27 0.08
CA ARG A 34 -15.30 -4.49 -0.70
C ARG A 34 -14.64 -5.58 0.12
N LEU A 35 -13.68 -5.19 0.97
CA LEU A 35 -12.91 -6.10 1.81
C LEU A 35 -13.38 -6.08 3.27
N ARG A 36 -14.55 -5.50 3.57
CA ARG A 36 -15.20 -5.52 4.89
C ARG A 36 -14.25 -5.14 6.03
N THR A 37 -13.51 -4.06 5.87
CA THR A 37 -12.52 -3.57 6.85
C THR A 37 -12.98 -2.26 7.48
N LYS A 38 -12.26 -1.83 8.51
CA LYS A 38 -12.39 -0.49 9.09
C LYS A 38 -11.01 0.11 9.35
N THR A 39 -10.92 1.43 9.34
CA THR A 39 -9.71 2.16 9.76
C THR A 39 -9.83 2.70 11.18
N ALA A 40 -8.71 2.75 11.89
CA ALA A 40 -8.58 3.44 13.18
C ALA A 40 -7.31 4.29 13.21
N ASN A 41 -7.34 5.40 13.94
CA ASN A 41 -6.13 6.20 14.16
C ASN A 41 -5.20 5.44 15.11
N LYS A 42 -3.96 5.22 14.67
CA LYS A 42 -2.96 4.45 15.42
C LYS A 42 -2.54 5.16 16.72
N ALA A 43 -2.55 6.49 16.74
CA ALA A 43 -2.22 7.27 17.94
C ALA A 43 -3.25 7.10 19.06
N ASP A 44 -4.52 6.86 18.71
CA ASP A 44 -5.64 6.76 19.66
C ASP A 44 -5.89 5.32 20.15
N SER A 45 -5.25 4.34 19.53
CA SER A 45 -5.44 2.92 19.87
C SER A 45 -4.54 2.49 21.04
N LEU A 46 -5.16 2.13 22.17
CA LEU A 46 -4.47 1.54 23.32
C LEU A 46 -3.78 0.23 22.95
N GLU A 47 -4.44 -0.60 22.13
CA GLU A 47 -3.89 -1.87 21.62
C GLU A 47 -2.59 -1.62 20.85
N MET A 48 -2.56 -0.61 19.97
CA MET A 48 -1.36 -0.29 19.20
C MET A 48 -0.23 0.26 20.08
N ARG A 49 -0.53 1.00 21.14
CA ARG A 49 0.49 1.43 22.11
C ARG A 49 1.10 0.24 22.85
N LEU A 50 0.30 -0.77 23.20
CA LEU A 50 0.77 -2.00 23.84
C LEU A 50 1.59 -2.86 22.86
N ALA A 51 1.12 -3.00 21.62
CA ALA A 51 1.86 -3.69 20.57
C ALA A 51 3.22 -3.03 20.31
N ALA A 52 3.27 -1.70 20.25
CA ALA A 52 4.51 -0.94 20.08
C ALA A 52 5.53 -1.21 21.19
N GLU A 53 5.06 -1.27 22.44
CA GLU A 53 5.89 -1.58 23.61
C GLU A 53 6.44 -3.02 23.53
N ALA A 54 5.61 -3.99 23.14
CA ALA A 54 6.03 -5.38 22.97
C ALA A 54 7.08 -5.52 21.86
N LEU A 55 6.85 -4.92 20.69
CA LEU A 55 7.78 -4.95 19.56
C LEU A 55 9.14 -4.32 19.91
N GLN A 56 9.13 -3.23 20.69
CA GLN A 56 10.35 -2.60 21.17
C GLN A 56 11.13 -3.53 22.11
N ARG A 57 10.45 -4.17 23.07
CA ARG A 57 11.09 -5.11 24.02
C ARG A 57 11.67 -6.34 23.33
N MET A 58 11.06 -6.77 22.23
CA MET A 58 11.56 -7.87 21.41
C MET A 58 12.69 -7.46 20.46
N GLY A 59 13.08 -6.18 20.43
CA GLY A 59 14.13 -5.67 19.54
C GLY A 59 13.74 -5.66 18.06
N ILE A 60 12.44 -5.75 17.75
CA ILE A 60 11.93 -5.83 16.38
C ILE A 60 11.80 -4.43 15.79
N LEU A 61 11.13 -3.53 16.51
CA LEU A 61 10.83 -2.19 16.01
C LEU A 61 10.70 -1.18 17.16
N ASP A 62 11.29 -0.01 16.98
CA ASP A 62 11.16 1.12 17.91
C ASP A 62 9.69 1.57 18.06
N ARG A 63 9.27 1.84 19.29
CA ARG A 63 7.88 2.20 19.62
C ARG A 63 7.42 3.46 18.87
N GLN A 64 8.23 4.52 18.88
CA GLN A 64 7.84 5.78 18.25
C GLN A 64 7.75 5.61 16.74
N ARG A 65 8.75 4.95 16.15
CA ARG A 65 8.79 4.65 14.72
C ARG A 65 7.57 3.83 14.30
N PHE A 66 7.22 2.78 15.04
CA PHE A 66 6.03 1.95 14.79
C PHE A 66 4.74 2.77 14.78
N LEU A 67 4.54 3.63 15.78
CA LEU A 67 3.31 4.41 15.93
C LEU A 67 3.19 5.53 14.90
N GLU A 68 4.29 6.14 14.48
CA GLU A 68 4.26 7.34 13.63
C GLU A 68 4.49 7.06 12.13
N ARG A 69 5.15 5.95 11.79
CA ARG A 69 5.64 5.70 10.43
C ARG A 69 5.14 4.43 9.77
N TYR A 70 4.43 3.56 10.49
CA TYR A 70 3.90 2.32 9.93
C TYR A 70 2.39 2.28 10.07
N ALA A 71 1.71 1.98 8.98
CA ALA A 71 0.38 1.41 9.05
C ALA A 71 0.50 -0.05 9.54
N THR A 72 -0.57 -0.58 10.13
CA THR A 72 -0.58 -1.95 10.63
C THR A 72 -1.98 -2.51 10.58
N THR A 73 -2.10 -3.74 10.09
CA THR A 73 -3.36 -4.47 10.05
C THR A 73 -3.41 -5.53 11.14
N VAL A 74 -4.51 -5.57 11.88
CA VAL A 74 -4.83 -6.65 12.83
C VAL A 74 -6.25 -7.13 12.55
N GLY A 75 -6.38 -8.41 12.17
CA GLY A 75 -7.62 -8.95 11.63
C GLY A 75 -8.13 -8.09 10.47
N ARG A 76 -9.32 -7.48 10.62
CA ARG A 76 -9.93 -6.59 9.61
C ARG A 76 -9.84 -5.10 9.93
N THR A 77 -8.93 -4.70 10.83
CA THR A 77 -8.75 -3.31 11.23
C THR A 77 -7.40 -2.78 10.79
N LEU A 78 -7.40 -1.69 10.02
CA LEU A 78 -6.22 -0.97 9.57
C LEU A 78 -5.94 0.19 10.52
N TYR A 79 -4.80 0.16 11.21
CA TYR A 79 -4.34 1.22 12.09
C TYR A 79 -3.40 2.17 11.36
N LEU A 80 -3.84 3.41 11.13
CA LEU A 80 -3.14 4.38 10.28
C LEU A 80 -2.45 5.47 11.12
N PRO A 81 -1.20 5.85 10.81
CA PRO A 81 -0.48 6.94 11.49
C PRO A 81 -0.76 8.33 10.89
N PHE A 82 -1.83 8.44 10.10
CA PHE A 82 -2.27 9.65 9.40
C PHE A 82 -3.81 9.66 9.28
N GLU A 83 -4.33 10.83 8.98
CA GLU A 83 -5.74 11.01 8.59
C GLU A 83 -5.88 10.83 7.08
N VAL A 84 -6.81 9.98 6.65
CA VAL A 84 -7.03 9.66 5.24
C VAL A 84 -7.49 10.91 4.48
N GLY A 85 -6.81 11.20 3.36
CA GLY A 85 -7.06 12.37 2.53
C GLY A 85 -6.29 13.62 2.98
N THR A 86 -5.63 13.60 4.14
CA THR A 86 -4.81 14.72 4.63
C THR A 86 -3.32 14.42 4.36
N PRO A 87 -2.65 15.09 3.41
CA PRO A 87 -1.24 14.83 3.13
C PRO A 87 -0.35 15.27 4.30
N LYS A 88 0.62 14.43 4.63
CA LYS A 88 1.61 14.64 5.71
C LYS A 88 2.97 14.16 5.23
N SER A 89 4.06 14.65 5.83
CA SER A 89 5.42 14.16 5.54
C SER A 89 5.50 12.63 5.63
N GLY A 90 5.90 11.98 4.54
CA GLY A 90 5.97 10.52 4.40
C GLY A 90 4.64 9.83 4.04
N TRP A 91 3.53 10.58 3.99
CA TRP A 91 2.18 10.10 3.69
C TRP A 91 1.46 11.10 2.77
N ASP A 92 2.03 11.31 1.58
CA ASP A 92 1.31 12.01 0.51
C ASP A 92 0.08 11.21 0.06
N LEU A 93 -0.80 11.83 -0.72
CA LEU A 93 -2.06 11.23 -1.11
C LEU A 93 -1.91 9.91 -1.87
N TRP A 94 -0.86 9.76 -2.68
CA TRP A 94 -0.62 8.51 -3.39
C TRP A 94 -0.01 7.44 -2.47
N ALA A 95 0.89 7.82 -1.58
CA ALA A 95 1.41 6.93 -0.54
C ALA A 95 0.28 6.36 0.33
N GLN A 96 -0.77 7.15 0.60
CA GLN A 96 -1.99 6.69 1.27
C GLN A 96 -2.75 5.65 0.42
N VAL A 97 -2.89 5.84 -0.89
CA VAL A 97 -3.47 4.82 -1.77
C VAL A 97 -2.67 3.52 -1.74
N VAL A 98 -1.34 3.61 -1.89
CA VAL A 98 -0.46 2.44 -1.92
C VAL A 98 -0.55 1.66 -0.61
N VAL A 99 -0.43 2.34 0.54
CA VAL A 99 -0.52 1.66 1.83
C VAL A 99 -1.91 1.11 2.10
N CYS A 100 -2.98 1.75 1.61
CA CYS A 100 -4.32 1.19 1.69
C CYS A 100 -4.36 -0.20 1.05
N VAL A 101 -3.85 -0.35 -0.18
CA VAL A 101 -3.86 -1.63 -0.89
C VAL A 101 -2.94 -2.65 -0.22
N HIS A 102 -1.76 -2.22 0.22
CA HIS A 102 -0.81 -3.06 0.95
C HIS A 102 -1.44 -3.66 2.21
N GLU A 103 -2.02 -2.81 3.06
CA GLU A 103 -2.64 -3.24 4.32
C GLU A 103 -3.87 -4.12 4.07
N HIS A 104 -4.63 -3.87 3.00
CA HIS A 104 -5.71 -4.75 2.60
C HIS A 104 -5.22 -6.12 2.10
N GLN A 105 -4.00 -6.24 1.58
CA GLN A 105 -3.43 -7.55 1.26
C GLN A 105 -3.18 -8.37 2.53
N HIS A 106 -2.81 -7.74 3.66
CA HIS A 106 -2.75 -8.45 4.94
C HIS A 106 -4.11 -8.93 5.43
N VAL A 107 -5.20 -8.26 5.06
CA VAL A 107 -6.57 -8.75 5.33
C VAL A 107 -6.89 -9.97 4.47
N VAL A 108 -6.48 -9.98 3.21
CA VAL A 108 -6.62 -11.16 2.32
C VAL A 108 -5.86 -12.35 2.91
N GLN A 109 -4.60 -12.14 3.32
CA GLN A 109 -3.78 -13.17 3.97
C GLN A 109 -4.41 -13.69 5.27
N HIS A 110 -4.99 -12.79 6.08
CA HIS A 110 -5.75 -13.17 7.28
C HIS A 110 -7.00 -14.00 6.94
N ASP A 111 -7.74 -13.63 5.90
CA ASP A 111 -8.94 -14.36 5.48
C ASP A 111 -8.61 -15.77 4.95
N GLU A 112 -7.44 -15.94 4.33
CA GLU A 112 -6.96 -17.21 3.81
C GLU A 112 -6.39 -18.14 4.90
N GLU A 113 -5.55 -17.61 5.78
CA GLU A 113 -4.79 -18.42 6.75
C GLU A 113 -5.32 -18.31 8.20
N GLY A 114 -6.26 -17.40 8.48
CA GLY A 114 -6.84 -17.18 9.80
C GLY A 114 -5.80 -16.85 10.87
N PRO A 115 -6.03 -17.20 12.15
CA PRO A 115 -5.11 -16.90 13.26
C PRO A 115 -3.68 -17.44 13.10
N SER A 116 -3.47 -18.38 12.17
CA SER A 116 -2.13 -18.90 11.87
C SER A 116 -1.25 -17.85 11.18
N TYR A 117 -1.86 -16.93 10.42
CA TYR A 117 -1.18 -15.78 9.82
C TYR A 117 -0.53 -14.90 10.89
N GLU A 118 -1.30 -14.40 11.87
CA GLU A 118 -0.76 -13.49 12.90
C GLU A 118 0.31 -14.17 13.75
N LEU A 119 0.07 -15.43 14.12
CA LEU A 119 1.03 -16.18 14.91
C LEU A 119 2.33 -16.37 14.14
N ALA A 120 2.27 -16.79 12.87
CA ALA A 120 3.44 -16.98 12.03
C ALA A 120 4.18 -15.66 11.78
N TYR A 121 3.44 -14.58 11.49
CA TYR A 121 4.01 -13.24 11.30
C TYR A 121 4.80 -12.80 12.55
N LEU A 122 4.26 -13.03 13.76
CA LEU A 122 4.92 -12.64 15.00
C LEU A 122 6.10 -13.53 15.39
N THR A 123 6.03 -14.84 15.13
CA THR A 123 6.98 -15.82 15.66
C THR A 123 8.05 -16.28 14.67
N SER A 124 7.87 -16.00 13.37
CA SER A 124 8.79 -16.43 12.32
C SER A 124 9.20 -15.28 11.41
N THR A 125 10.50 -14.96 11.40
CA THR A 125 11.05 -13.91 10.54
C THR A 125 10.92 -14.24 9.06
N SER A 126 11.02 -15.52 8.69
CA SER A 126 10.85 -15.98 7.32
C SER A 126 9.40 -15.88 6.86
N ALA A 127 8.44 -16.22 7.74
CA ALA A 127 7.02 -16.04 7.44
C ALA A 127 6.68 -14.56 7.27
N ARG A 128 7.17 -13.69 8.17
CA ARG A 128 7.02 -12.24 8.05
C ARG A 128 7.55 -11.71 6.73
N ALA A 129 8.78 -12.09 6.36
CA ALA A 129 9.37 -11.69 5.08
C ALA A 129 8.55 -12.17 3.88
N ARG A 130 7.99 -13.38 3.94
CA ARG A 130 7.09 -13.93 2.91
C ARG A 130 5.82 -13.08 2.77
N TYR A 131 5.09 -12.85 3.86
CA TYR A 131 3.84 -12.09 3.83
C TYR A 131 4.04 -10.65 3.37
N GLU A 132 5.10 -10.00 3.86
CA GLU A 132 5.44 -8.64 3.43
C GLU A 132 5.84 -8.61 1.95
N ALA A 133 6.65 -9.57 1.47
CA ALA A 133 7.01 -9.63 0.05
C ALA A 133 5.78 -9.80 -0.87
N GLU A 134 4.81 -10.60 -0.42
CA GLU A 134 3.53 -10.73 -1.11
C GLU A 134 2.74 -9.41 -1.06
N ALA A 135 2.64 -8.74 0.08
CA ALA A 135 1.99 -7.43 0.19
C ALA A 135 2.69 -6.33 -0.62
N TYR A 136 4.02 -6.36 -0.73
CA TYR A 136 4.80 -5.46 -1.60
C TYR A 136 4.57 -5.72 -3.09
N THR A 137 3.97 -6.84 -3.48
CA THR A 137 3.54 -7.06 -4.86
C THR A 137 2.50 -6.01 -5.27
N CYS A 138 1.58 -5.65 -4.37
CA CYS A 138 0.63 -4.55 -4.59
C CYS A 138 1.34 -3.25 -4.97
N ASN A 139 2.47 -2.96 -4.32
CA ASN A 139 3.25 -1.75 -4.59
C ASN A 139 3.85 -1.78 -6.00
N LEU A 140 4.34 -2.94 -6.46
CA LEU A 140 4.87 -3.10 -7.82
C LEU A 140 3.77 -2.91 -8.86
N GLU A 141 2.61 -3.52 -8.64
CA GLU A 141 1.46 -3.46 -9.56
C GLU A 141 0.90 -2.04 -9.66
N LEU A 142 0.68 -1.36 -8.53
CA LEU A 142 0.21 0.03 -8.52
C LEU A 142 1.23 0.98 -9.13
N HIS A 143 2.52 0.78 -8.85
CA HIS A 143 3.58 1.60 -9.47
C HIS A 143 3.60 1.41 -10.98
N PHE A 144 3.49 0.17 -11.46
CA PHE A 144 3.41 -0.10 -12.89
C PHE A 144 2.15 0.49 -13.52
N TRP A 145 0.99 0.39 -12.87
CA TRP A 145 -0.25 1.00 -13.33
C TRP A 145 -0.15 2.53 -13.47
N ARG A 146 0.46 3.20 -12.47
CA ARG A 146 0.58 4.66 -12.43
C ARG A 146 1.68 5.21 -13.33
N HIS A 147 2.82 4.52 -13.41
CA HIS A 147 4.04 5.05 -14.03
C HIS A 147 4.50 4.29 -15.27
N GLY A 148 3.93 3.11 -15.57
CA GLY A 148 4.34 2.26 -16.69
C GLY A 148 5.74 1.66 -16.52
N THR A 149 6.33 1.83 -15.34
CA THR A 149 7.67 1.38 -14.98
C THR A 149 7.63 0.64 -13.66
N LEU A 150 8.66 -0.13 -13.37
CA LEU A 150 8.80 -0.85 -12.11
C LEU A 150 9.94 -0.25 -11.28
N PRO A 151 9.75 -0.11 -9.95
CA PRO A 151 10.83 0.33 -9.08
C PRO A 151 11.87 -0.78 -8.93
N ALA A 152 13.06 -0.42 -8.45
CA ALA A 152 14.04 -1.41 -8.03
C ALA A 152 13.50 -2.20 -6.83
N VAL A 153 13.54 -3.53 -6.91
CA VAL A 153 12.99 -4.41 -5.86
C VAL A 153 13.90 -4.53 -4.63
N ARG A 154 15.21 -4.35 -4.81
CA ARG A 154 16.20 -4.51 -3.71
C ARG A 154 15.95 -3.52 -2.56
N PRO A 155 15.77 -2.19 -2.80
CA PRO A 155 15.44 -1.26 -1.73
C PRO A 155 14.14 -1.60 -0.98
N ILE A 156 13.14 -2.14 -1.69
CA ILE A 156 11.86 -2.57 -1.08
C ILE A 156 12.13 -3.73 -0.11
N ALA A 157 12.82 -4.77 -0.58
CA ALA A 157 13.17 -5.92 0.25
C ALA A 157 14.07 -5.54 1.44
N GLU A 158 15.02 -4.62 1.26
CA GLU A 158 15.88 -4.14 2.35
C GLU A 158 15.09 -3.44 3.46
N GLY A 159 13.93 -2.87 3.14
CA GLY A 159 12.98 -2.34 4.12
C GLY A 159 12.55 -3.38 5.16
N LEU A 160 12.53 -4.68 4.81
CA LEU A 160 12.17 -5.78 5.71
C LEU A 160 13.10 -5.92 6.92
N LYS A 161 14.32 -5.38 6.84
CA LYS A 161 15.23 -5.27 8.00
C LYS A 161 14.58 -4.47 9.13
N HIS A 162 13.75 -3.48 8.80
CA HIS A 162 13.01 -2.71 9.81
C HIS A 162 11.86 -3.50 10.45
N TYR A 163 11.46 -4.62 9.85
CA TYR A 163 10.48 -5.54 10.41
C TYR A 163 11.16 -6.69 11.18
N GLY A 164 12.45 -6.59 11.47
CA GLY A 164 13.21 -7.61 12.19
C GLY A 164 13.50 -8.88 11.37
N CYS A 165 13.38 -8.82 10.04
CA CYS A 165 13.71 -9.95 9.18
C CYS A 165 15.23 -10.14 9.10
N ARG A 166 15.68 -11.40 9.06
CA ARG A 166 17.11 -11.73 8.93
C ARG A 166 17.60 -11.49 7.51
N PRO A 167 18.92 -11.27 7.29
CA PRO A 167 19.47 -11.06 5.95
C PRO A 167 19.08 -12.14 4.94
N GLU A 168 19.09 -13.41 5.33
CA GLU A 168 18.67 -14.52 4.47
C GLU A 168 17.20 -14.45 4.06
N ASP A 169 16.32 -14.02 4.96
CA ASP A 169 14.89 -13.87 4.68
C ASP A 169 14.66 -12.67 3.72
N VAL A 170 15.45 -11.60 3.89
CA VAL A 170 15.47 -10.43 2.99
C VAL A 170 15.91 -10.82 1.58
N GLU A 171 16.93 -11.68 1.44
CA GLU A 171 17.39 -12.15 0.12
C GLU A 171 16.31 -12.97 -0.59
N VAL A 172 15.62 -13.86 0.13
CA VAL A 172 14.51 -14.63 -0.41
C VAL A 172 13.39 -13.69 -0.87
N ALA A 173 13.00 -12.71 -0.05
CA ALA A 173 12.00 -11.71 -0.43
C ALA A 173 12.40 -10.91 -1.66
N ALA A 174 13.67 -10.50 -1.78
CA ALA A 174 14.18 -9.79 -2.94
C ALA A 174 14.09 -10.62 -4.23
N HIS A 175 14.40 -11.92 -4.17
CA HIS A 175 14.24 -12.82 -5.31
C HIS A 175 12.77 -13.02 -5.68
N THR A 176 11.89 -13.20 -4.69
CA THR A 176 10.44 -13.28 -4.93
C THR A 176 9.93 -12.03 -5.64
N LEU A 177 10.24 -10.85 -5.12
CA LEU A 177 9.84 -9.57 -5.73
C LEU A 177 10.43 -9.40 -7.13
N ALA A 178 11.68 -9.83 -7.36
CA ALA A 178 12.30 -9.78 -8.68
C ALA A 178 11.52 -10.64 -9.70
N LEU A 179 11.17 -11.87 -9.34
CA LEU A 179 10.37 -12.76 -10.19
C LEU A 179 8.98 -12.17 -10.45
N THR A 180 8.30 -11.70 -9.41
CA THR A 180 6.99 -11.04 -9.53
C THR A 180 7.05 -9.82 -10.45
N SER A 181 8.11 -9.02 -10.37
CA SER A 181 8.28 -7.83 -11.22
C SER A 181 8.29 -8.16 -12.72
N VAL A 182 8.76 -9.36 -13.11
CA VAL A 182 8.71 -9.81 -14.50
C VAL A 182 7.26 -9.99 -14.95
N SER A 183 6.44 -10.67 -14.16
CA SER A 183 5.01 -10.86 -14.45
C SER A 183 4.25 -9.54 -14.50
N VAL A 184 4.48 -8.65 -13.52
CA VAL A 184 3.82 -7.33 -13.47
C VAL A 184 4.17 -6.48 -14.69
N ARG A 185 5.42 -6.56 -15.18
CA ARG A 185 5.84 -5.86 -16.41
C ARG A 185 5.03 -6.28 -17.63
N HIS A 186 4.56 -7.52 -17.66
CA HIS A 186 3.69 -8.05 -18.70
C HIS A 186 2.19 -7.82 -18.42
N GLY A 187 1.87 -7.00 -17.42
CA GLY A 187 0.50 -6.60 -17.08
C GLY A 187 -0.21 -7.56 -16.14
N ALA A 188 0.49 -8.51 -15.51
CA ALA A 188 -0.12 -9.37 -14.50
C ALA A 188 -0.49 -8.56 -13.25
N VAL A 189 -1.69 -8.84 -12.73
CA VAL A 189 -2.15 -8.39 -11.42
C VAL A 189 -2.51 -9.64 -10.64
N VAL A 190 -1.67 -10.00 -9.68
CA VAL A 190 -1.77 -11.23 -8.89
C VAL A 190 -2.42 -10.98 -7.53
N SER A 191 -2.22 -9.81 -6.94
CA SER A 191 -2.77 -9.52 -5.61
C SER A 191 -4.28 -9.22 -5.68
N GLU A 192 -5.08 -9.85 -4.81
CA GLU A 192 -6.52 -9.62 -4.75
C GLU A 192 -6.83 -8.17 -4.35
N ALA A 193 -6.11 -7.62 -3.38
CA ALA A 193 -6.28 -6.23 -2.96
C ALA A 193 -6.05 -5.26 -4.13
N THR A 194 -5.06 -5.52 -4.99
CA THR A 194 -4.81 -4.69 -6.18
C THR A 194 -5.91 -4.85 -7.22
N ASN A 195 -6.45 -6.05 -7.43
CA ASN A 195 -7.58 -6.23 -8.35
C ASN A 195 -8.77 -5.34 -7.95
N VAL A 196 -9.13 -5.32 -6.65
CA VAL A 196 -10.18 -4.43 -6.13
C VAL A 196 -9.80 -2.96 -6.31
N ALA A 197 -8.56 -2.59 -6.01
CA ALA A 197 -8.09 -1.23 -6.15
C ALA A 197 -8.15 -0.72 -7.60
N LEU A 198 -7.70 -1.52 -8.55
CA LEU A 198 -7.67 -1.16 -9.96
C LEU A 198 -9.06 -1.03 -10.56
N GLU A 199 -10.07 -1.78 -10.08
CA GLU A 199 -11.46 -1.59 -10.47
C GLU A 199 -11.91 -0.14 -10.20
N TRP A 200 -11.63 0.37 -9.01
CA TRP A 200 -11.96 1.74 -8.64
C TRP A 200 -11.10 2.76 -9.39
N LEU A 201 -9.77 2.58 -9.39
CA LEU A 201 -8.82 3.53 -9.97
C LEU A 201 -9.05 3.72 -11.47
N ASN A 202 -9.29 2.64 -12.23
CA ASN A 202 -9.59 2.73 -13.67
C ASN A 202 -10.92 3.44 -13.94
N SER A 203 -11.86 3.40 -13.01
CA SER A 203 -13.20 3.98 -13.20
C SER A 203 -13.28 5.46 -12.78
N HIS A 204 -12.48 5.88 -11.79
CA HIS A 204 -12.62 7.20 -11.16
C HIS A 204 -11.46 8.14 -11.44
N VAL A 205 -10.23 7.60 -11.58
CA VAL A 205 -9.03 8.40 -11.86
C VAL A 205 -8.19 7.80 -13.01
N PRO A 206 -8.80 7.44 -14.16
CA PRO A 206 -8.09 6.81 -15.27
C PRO A 206 -6.99 7.69 -15.86
N HIS A 207 -7.05 9.00 -15.67
CA HIS A 207 -6.04 9.94 -16.13
C HIS A 207 -4.69 9.78 -15.41
N LEU A 208 -4.66 9.14 -14.24
CA LEU A 208 -3.43 8.85 -13.51
C LEU A 208 -2.72 7.58 -14.01
N ARG A 209 -3.40 6.77 -14.83
CA ARG A 209 -2.81 5.57 -15.42
C ARG A 209 -1.76 5.96 -16.44
N ALA A 210 -0.62 5.27 -16.43
CA ALA A 210 0.39 5.42 -17.47
C ALA A 210 -0.20 5.05 -18.83
N LYS A 211 0.10 5.88 -19.84
CA LYS A 211 -0.25 5.55 -21.22
C LYS A 211 0.57 4.34 -21.65
N GLN A 212 -0.10 3.33 -22.19
CA GLN A 212 0.59 2.21 -22.84
C GLN A 212 1.29 2.77 -24.08
N GLY A 213 2.62 2.61 -24.11
CA GLY A 213 3.46 2.95 -25.26
C GLY A 213 3.38 1.91 -26.35
#